data_AF-A0A9P6UQS9-F1
#
_entry.id   AF-A0A9P6UQS9-F1
#
_cell.length_a   1.000
_cell.length_b   1.000
_cell.length_c   1.000
_cell.angle_alpha   90.00
_cell.angle_beta   90.00
_cell.angle_gamma   90.00
#
_symmetry.space_group_name_H-M   'P 1'
#
loop_
_entity.id
_entity.type
_entity.pdbx_description
1 polymer ?
#
loop_
_entity_poly.entity_id
_entity_poly.type
_entity_poly.pdbx_seq_one_letter_code
_entity_poly.pdbx_strand_id
1 'polypeptide(L)'
;MYDQSAKLVIFISGGLQVIIAILGLFSALTKSVLITRVYSILWWCLTIAVLGLSIVSIVFVARNDKDAILDECRKDIKPADGIAVTDSEANSCYKISVIISAVVLGIQFVIMCLIGWVNERFLKEVKQDAAVAAALKAVDDGEV
;
A
#
# COMPACT_ATOMS: atom_id res chain seq x y z
N MET A 1 24.48 -1.16 10.10
CA MET A 1 23.34 -1.10 11.04
C MET A 1 22.02 -0.78 10.35
N TYR A 2 21.99 0.09 9.31
CA TYR A 2 20.79 0.42 8.52
C TYR A 2 20.11 -0.76 7.80
N ASP A 3 20.89 -1.76 7.39
CA ASP A 3 20.41 -2.84 6.52
C ASP A 3 19.50 -3.86 7.26
N GLN A 4 19.74 -4.12 8.56
CA GLN A 4 18.86 -5.02 9.34
C GLN A 4 17.51 -4.38 9.70
N SER A 5 17.50 -3.10 10.07
CA SER A 5 16.27 -2.37 10.36
C SER A 5 15.42 -2.20 9.10
N ALA A 6 16.04 -1.89 7.95
CA ALA A 6 15.33 -1.83 6.67
C ALA A 6 14.71 -3.18 6.29
N LYS A 7 15.47 -4.28 6.40
CA LYS A 7 14.96 -5.65 6.15
C LYS A 7 13.79 -6.00 7.06
N LEU A 8 13.87 -5.66 8.35
CA LEU A 8 12.80 -5.91 9.32
C LEU A 8 11.54 -5.11 8.99
N VAL A 9 11.68 -3.83 8.63
CA VAL A 9 10.55 -2.98 8.21
C VAL A 9 9.91 -3.50 6.93
N ILE A 10 10.71 -3.90 5.93
CA ILE A 10 10.19 -4.51 4.69
C ILE A 10 9.43 -5.80 5.01
N PHE A 11 9.99 -6.67 5.86
CA PHE A 11 9.37 -7.94 6.22
C PHE A 11 8.05 -7.74 6.98
N ILE A 12 8.00 -6.82 7.94
CA ILE A 12 6.79 -6.47 8.67
C ILE A 12 5.74 -5.87 7.72
N SER A 13 6.15 -4.98 6.83
CA SER A 13 5.24 -4.34 5.87
C SER A 13 4.64 -5.35 4.89
N GLY A 14 5.44 -6.28 4.38
CA GLY A 14 4.99 -7.36 3.51
C GLY A 14 4.05 -8.31 4.24
N GLY A 15 4.41 -8.74 5.46
CA GLY A 15 3.57 -9.59 6.29
C GLY A 15 2.21 -8.97 6.61
N LEU A 16 2.18 -7.67 6.92
CA LEU A 16 0.94 -6.93 7.17
C LEU A 16 0.05 -6.89 5.93
N GLN A 17 0.63 -6.68 4.74
CA GLN A 17 -0.13 -6.70 3.48
C GLN A 17 -0.72 -8.08 3.19
N VAL A 18 0.00 -9.17 3.45
CA VAL A 18 -0.52 -10.54 3.30
C VAL A 18 -1.68 -10.81 4.26
N ILE A 19 -1.55 -10.41 5.53
CA ILE A 19 -2.63 -10.58 6.52
C ILE A 19 -3.89 -9.84 6.09
N ILE A 20 -3.74 -8.63 5.56
CA ILE A 20 -4.86 -7.81 5.08
C ILE A 20 -5.49 -8.43 3.83
N ALA A 21 -4.69 -8.98 2.91
CA ALA A 21 -5.21 -9.70 1.76
C ALA A 21 -6.03 -10.95 2.19
N ILE A 22 -5.55 -11.70 3.18
CA ILE A 22 -6.27 -12.85 3.74
C ILE A 22 -7.58 -12.40 4.41
N LEU A 23 -7.57 -11.31 5.17
CA LEU A 23 -8.78 -10.73 5.76
C LEU A 23 -9.79 -10.29 4.70
N GLY A 24 -9.33 -9.72 3.59
CA GLY A 24 -10.18 -9.39 2.45
C GLY A 24 -10.83 -10.60 1.82
N LEU A 25 -10.05 -11.68 1.62
CA LEU A 25 -10.57 -12.96 1.12
C LEU A 25 -11.60 -13.55 2.08
N PHE A 26 -11.32 -13.53 3.38
CA PHE A 26 -12.21 -14.05 4.42
C PHE A 26 -13.52 -13.25 4.51
N SER A 27 -13.45 -11.92 4.37
CA SER A 27 -14.62 -11.04 4.26
C SER A 27 -15.50 -11.41 3.05
N ALA A 28 -14.88 -11.66 1.89
CA ALA A 28 -15.62 -12.06 0.69
C ALA A 28 -16.31 -13.42 0.86
N LEU A 29 -15.67 -14.37 1.55
CA LEU A 29 -16.21 -15.71 1.80
C LEU A 29 -17.36 -15.72 2.81
N THR A 30 -17.26 -14.92 3.88
CA THR A 30 -18.26 -14.93 4.96
C THR A 30 -19.52 -14.12 4.63
N LYS A 31 -19.48 -13.22 3.65
CA LYS A 31 -20.60 -12.31 3.28
C LYS A 31 -21.26 -11.64 4.49
N SER A 32 -20.50 -11.38 5.56
CA SER A 32 -21.01 -10.76 6.77
C SER A 32 -20.84 -9.25 6.69
N VAL A 33 -21.94 -8.51 6.81
CA VAL A 33 -21.95 -7.03 6.80
C VAL A 33 -20.94 -6.46 7.81
N LEU A 34 -20.81 -7.10 8.99
CA LEU A 34 -19.96 -6.62 10.06
C LEU A 34 -18.47 -6.81 9.72
N ILE A 35 -18.10 -7.97 9.21
CA ILE A 35 -16.72 -8.30 8.81
C ILE A 35 -16.27 -7.42 7.65
N THR A 36 -17.11 -7.28 6.61
CA THR A 36 -16.80 -6.44 5.45
C THR A 36 -16.67 -4.96 5.83
N ARG A 37 -17.46 -4.47 6.79
CA ARG A 37 -17.34 -3.09 7.29
C ARG A 37 -16.04 -2.85 8.03
N VAL A 38 -15.67 -3.76 8.94
CA VAL A 38 -14.42 -3.66 9.69
C VAL A 38 -13.22 -3.73 8.74
N TYR A 39 -13.25 -4.64 7.76
CA TYR A 39 -12.22 -4.75 6.73
C TYR A 39 -12.09 -3.48 5.90
N SER A 40 -13.20 -2.90 5.43
CA SER A 40 -13.19 -1.66 4.65
C SER A 40 -12.57 -0.49 5.44
N ILE A 41 -12.90 -0.34 6.73
CA ILE A 41 -12.30 0.70 7.59
C ILE A 41 -10.80 0.43 7.77
N LEU A 42 -10.41 -0.80 8.08
CA LEU A 42 -9.00 -1.19 8.22
C LEU A 42 -8.19 -0.91 6.94
N TRP A 43 -8.77 -1.20 5.77
CA TRP A 43 -8.16 -0.93 4.47
C TRP A 43 -7.87 0.55 4.25
N TRP A 44 -8.84 1.42 4.54
CA TRP A 44 -8.65 2.87 4.40
C TRP A 44 -7.67 3.43 5.43
N CYS A 45 -7.74 2.97 6.69
CA CYS A 45 -6.76 3.33 7.71
C CYS A 45 -5.34 2.95 7.29
N LEU A 46 -5.14 1.73 6.77
CA LEU A 46 -3.85 1.30 6.24
C LEU A 46 -3.40 2.17 5.07
N THR A 47 -4.31 2.44 4.12
CA THR A 47 -4.00 3.25 2.94
C THR A 47 -3.50 4.63 3.36
N ILE A 48 -4.16 5.30 4.30
CA ILE A 48 -3.73 6.60 4.84
C ILE A 48 -2.39 6.49 5.56
N ALA A 49 -2.18 5.45 6.38
CA ALA A 49 -0.93 5.27 7.11
C ALA A 49 0.25 5.07 6.16
N VAL A 50 0.09 4.22 5.13
CA VAL A 50 1.10 3.99 4.09
C VAL A 50 1.39 5.27 3.34
N LEU A 51 0.37 6.01 2.92
CA LEU A 51 0.54 7.31 2.24
C LEU A 51 1.33 8.30 3.09
N GLY A 52 0.97 8.43 4.37
CA GLY A 52 1.65 9.32 5.31
C GLY A 52 3.12 8.93 5.49
N LEU A 53 3.39 7.65 5.73
CA LEU A 53 4.76 7.12 5.84
C LEU A 53 5.56 7.32 4.56
N SER A 54 4.97 7.10 3.39
CA SER A 54 5.61 7.29 2.08
C SER A 54 5.96 8.76 1.84
N ILE A 55 5.05 9.69 2.14
CA ILE A 55 5.31 11.14 2.02
C ILE A 55 6.43 11.57 2.98
N VAL A 56 6.34 11.18 4.25
CA VAL A 56 7.38 11.50 5.24
C VAL A 56 8.73 10.95 4.81
N SER A 57 8.77 9.71 4.31
CA SER A 57 10.01 9.09 3.83
C SER A 57 10.59 9.84 2.63
N ILE A 58 9.77 10.19 1.63
CA ILE A 58 10.24 10.97 0.48
C ILE A 58 10.78 12.34 0.93
N VAL A 59 10.08 13.04 1.82
CA VAL A 59 10.50 14.36 2.32
C VAL A 59 11.80 14.24 3.11
N PHE A 60 11.95 13.21 3.95
CA PHE A 60 13.15 12.99 4.73
C PHE A 60 14.33 12.63 3.83
N VAL A 61 14.12 11.74 2.86
CA VAL A 61 15.13 11.36 1.86
C VAL A 61 15.55 12.56 1.00
N ALA A 62 14.59 13.39 0.58
CA ALA A 62 14.87 14.58 -0.22
C ALA A 62 15.65 15.65 0.56
N ARG A 63 15.53 15.69 1.90
CA ARG A 63 16.18 16.70 2.76
C ARG A 63 17.48 16.25 3.39
N ASN A 64 17.57 15.00 3.87
CA ASN A 64 18.66 14.55 4.74
C ASN A 64 19.54 13.46 4.11
N ASP A 65 19.00 12.60 3.25
CA ASP A 65 19.74 11.43 2.72
C ASP A 65 20.15 11.58 1.25
N LYS A 66 20.14 12.80 0.72
CA LYS A 66 20.58 13.08 -0.65
C LYS A 66 21.99 12.56 -0.92
N ASP A 67 22.90 12.75 0.03
CA ASP A 67 24.29 12.30 -0.10
C ASP A 67 24.43 10.77 0.00
N ALA A 68 23.58 10.10 0.79
CA ALA A 68 23.59 8.64 0.89
C ALA A 68 23.14 7.97 -0.41
N ILE A 69 22.12 8.53 -1.08
CA ILE A 69 21.65 8.01 -2.38
C ILE A 69 22.65 8.35 -3.49
N LEU A 70 23.26 9.53 -3.45
CA LEU A 70 24.34 9.89 -4.38
C LEU A 70 25.54 8.96 -4.24
N ASP A 71 25.91 8.60 -3.01
CA ASP A 71 27.02 7.68 -2.75
C ASP A 71 26.71 6.25 -3.24
N GLU A 72 25.46 5.79 -3.11
CA GLU A 72 25.04 4.49 -3.65
C GLU A 72 24.99 4.49 -5.19
N CYS A 73 24.46 5.56 -5.81
CA CYS A 73 24.51 5.75 -7.26
C CYS A 73 25.97 5.79 -7.78
N ARG A 74 26.90 6.39 -7.02
CA ARG A 74 28.33 6.38 -7.39
C ARG A 74 28.96 4.99 -7.30
N LYS A 75 28.47 4.09 -6.44
CA LYS A 75 28.97 2.71 -6.33
C LYS A 75 28.55 1.85 -7.52
N ASP A 76 27.32 1.97 -7.99
CA ASP A 76 26.80 1.21 -9.15
C ASP A 76 27.36 1.72 -10.49
N ILE A 77 27.75 2.99 -10.59
CA ILE A 77 28.31 3.57 -11.83
C ILE A 77 29.83 3.35 -11.93
N LYS A 78 30.50 2.74 -10.94
CA LYS A 78 31.95 2.45 -11.04
C LYS A 78 32.22 1.59 -12.29
N PRO A 79 32.83 2.14 -13.35
CA PRO A 79 33.13 1.37 -14.54
C PRO A 79 34.27 0.41 -14.20
N ALA A 80 34.28 -0.75 -14.83
CA ALA A 80 35.45 -1.65 -14.87
C ALA A 80 36.73 -0.95 -15.40
N ASP A 81 36.58 0.23 -16.01
CA ASP A 81 37.63 0.98 -16.71
C ASP A 81 38.27 2.12 -15.91
N GLY A 82 37.94 2.30 -14.62
CA GLY A 82 38.67 3.23 -13.74
C GLY A 82 38.50 4.73 -14.03
N ILE A 83 37.53 5.11 -14.87
CA ILE A 83 37.18 6.51 -15.12
C ILE A 83 36.34 7.04 -13.95
N ALA A 84 36.78 8.15 -13.35
CA ALA A 84 36.08 8.77 -12.23
C ALA A 84 34.66 9.21 -12.65
N VAL A 85 33.64 8.69 -11.95
CA VAL A 85 32.23 9.05 -12.18
C VAL A 85 32.05 10.56 -11.98
N THR A 86 31.54 11.24 -12.99
CA THR A 86 31.30 12.69 -12.93
C THR A 86 30.10 13.01 -12.04
N ASP A 87 30.16 14.07 -11.23
CA ASP A 87 29.05 14.49 -10.34
C ASP A 87 27.70 14.68 -11.05
N SER A 88 27.74 14.96 -12.35
CA SER A 88 26.57 15.07 -13.22
C SER A 88 25.84 13.74 -13.41
N GLU A 89 26.55 12.61 -13.51
CA GLU A 89 25.96 11.29 -13.74
C GLU A 89 25.31 10.75 -12.47
N ALA A 90 25.95 10.94 -11.32
CA ALA A 90 25.39 10.59 -10.01
C ALA A 90 24.09 11.38 -9.74
N ASN A 91 24.04 12.67 -10.09
CA ASN A 91 22.85 13.49 -9.92
C ASN A 91 21.70 13.09 -10.86
N SER A 92 22.01 12.66 -12.09
CA SER A 92 21.01 12.08 -13.00
C SER A 92 20.45 10.75 -12.48
N CYS A 93 21.31 9.86 -11.96
CA CYS A 93 20.88 8.62 -11.30
C CYS A 93 19.95 8.90 -10.11
N TYR A 94 20.32 9.84 -9.24
CA TYR A 94 19.48 10.26 -8.11
C TYR A 94 18.10 10.74 -8.57
N LYS A 95 18.04 11.63 -9.58
CA LYS A 95 16.76 12.13 -10.11
C LYS A 95 15.90 11.01 -10.67
N ILE A 96 16.48 10.08 -11.42
CA ILE A 96 15.76 8.94 -12.00
C ILE A 96 15.20 8.05 -10.89
N SER A 97 15.99 7.70 -9.88
CA SER A 97 15.57 6.85 -8.76
C SER A 97 14.43 7.48 -7.95
N VAL A 98 14.49 8.80 -7.71
CA VAL A 98 13.41 9.53 -7.03
C VAL A 98 12.13 9.57 -7.89
N ILE A 99 12.26 9.82 -9.19
CA ILE A 99 11.12 9.83 -10.13
C ILE A 99 10.45 8.45 -10.19
N ILE A 100 11.23 7.38 -10.36
CA ILE A 100 10.71 6.00 -10.39
C ILE A 100 9.98 5.69 -9.08
N SER A 101 10.59 6.04 -7.94
CA SER A 101 9.96 5.84 -6.63
C SER A 101 8.63 6.58 -6.50
N ALA A 102 8.56 7.84 -6.97
CA ALA A 102 7.33 8.62 -6.98
C ALA A 102 6.26 8.02 -7.90
N VAL A 103 6.64 7.51 -9.07
CA VAL A 103 5.73 6.86 -10.02
C VAL A 103 5.16 5.57 -9.43
N VAL A 104 6.00 4.71 -8.83
CA VAL A 104 5.57 3.46 -8.19
C VAL A 104 4.60 3.76 -7.05
N LEU A 105 4.88 4.74 -6.20
CA LEU A 105 3.97 5.18 -5.13
C LEU A 105 2.65 5.72 -5.68
N GLY A 106 2.69 6.47 -6.78
CA GLY A 106 1.49 6.94 -7.48
C GLY A 106 0.62 5.79 -7.98
N ILE A 107 1.22 4.80 -8.65
CA ILE A 107 0.51 3.60 -9.12
C ILE A 107 -0.06 2.82 -7.95
N GLN A 108 0.72 2.61 -6.88
CA GLN A 108 0.28 1.93 -5.67
C GLN A 108 -0.93 2.62 -5.04
N PHE A 109 -0.93 3.96 -4.98
CA PHE A 109 -2.06 4.73 -4.49
C PHE A 109 -3.33 4.53 -5.33
N VAL A 110 -3.21 4.55 -6.67
CA VAL A 110 -4.35 4.29 -7.57
C VAL A 110 -4.91 2.89 -7.33
N ILE A 111 -4.05 1.87 -7.23
CA ILE A 111 -4.47 0.49 -6.96
C ILE A 111 -5.19 0.40 -5.60
N MET A 112 -4.66 1.03 -4.56
CA MET A 112 -5.28 1.03 -3.23
C MET A 112 -6.66 1.70 -3.22
N CYS A 113 -6.83 2.79 -3.97
CA CYS A 113 -8.11 3.46 -4.13
C CYS A 113 -9.12 2.58 -4.89
N LEU A 114 -8.70 1.92 -5.96
CA LEU A 114 -9.56 1.01 -6.72
C LEU A 114 -10.04 -0.17 -5.87
N ILE A 115 -9.15 -0.79 -5.09
CA ILE A 115 -9.52 -1.86 -4.16
C ILE A 115 -10.48 -1.33 -3.08
N GLY A 116 -10.21 -0.14 -2.52
CA GLY A 116 -11.10 0.51 -1.56
C GLY A 116 -12.51 0.74 -2.12
N TRP A 117 -12.58 1.21 -3.37
CA TRP A 117 -13.84 1.42 -4.08
C TRP A 117 -14.62 0.12 -4.31
N VAL A 118 -13.93 -0.96 -4.74
CA VAL A 118 -14.54 -2.29 -4.90
C VAL A 118 -15.10 -2.80 -3.57
N ASN A 119 -14.35 -2.63 -2.48
CA ASN A 119 -14.79 -3.05 -1.14
C ASN A 119 -16.03 -2.29 -0.67
N GLU A 120 -16.12 -0.98 -0.93
CA GLU A 120 -17.32 -0.21 -0.61
C GLU A 120 -18.53 -0.65 -1.42
N ARG A 121 -18.34 -0.96 -2.71
CA ARG A 121 -19.41 -1.47 -3.56
C ARG A 121 -19.91 -2.83 -3.07
N PHE A 122 -19.00 -3.74 -2.75
CA PHE A 122 -19.32 -5.05 -2.19
C PHE A 122 -20.08 -4.92 -0.86
N LEU A 123 -19.68 -3.97 -0.01
CA LEU A 123 -20.38 -3.70 1.25
C LEU A 123 -21.82 -3.20 1.04
N LYS A 124 -22.08 -2.43 -0.02
CA LYS A 124 -23.44 -2.02 -0.38
C LYS A 124 -24.28 -3.22 -0.83
N GLU A 125 -23.71 -4.10 -1.65
CA GLU A 125 -24.37 -5.34 -2.11
C GLU A 125 -24.71 -6.26 -0.93
N VAL A 126 -23.76 -6.55 -0.05
CA VAL A 126 -23.97 -7.42 1.13
C VAL A 126 -25.04 -6.83 2.08
N LYS A 127 -25.13 -5.50 2.20
CA LYS A 127 -26.20 -4.85 2.97
C LYS A 127 -27.58 -5.02 2.33
N GLN A 128 -27.66 -4.92 1.00
CA GLN A 128 -28.92 -5.14 0.28
C GLN A 128 -29.37 -6.59 0.43
N ASP A 129 -28.47 -7.56 0.27
CA ASP A 129 -28.76 -8.98 0.45
C ASP A 129 -29.25 -9.29 1.88
N ALA A 130 -28.59 -8.71 2.89
CA ALA A 130 -29.01 -8.88 4.28
C ALA A 130 -30.38 -8.24 4.58
N ALA A 131 -30.69 -7.08 3.97
CA ALA A 131 -31.98 -6.43 4.12
C ALA A 131 -33.11 -7.23 3.44
N VAL A 132 -32.86 -7.79 2.25
CA VAL A 132 -33.80 -8.67 1.55
C VAL A 132 -34.05 -9.95 2.34
N ALA A 133 -33.00 -10.57 2.89
CA ALA A 133 -33.14 -11.75 3.74
C ALA A 133 -33.95 -11.46 5.02
N ALA A 134 -33.74 -10.30 5.64
CA ALA A 134 -34.53 -9.89 6.80
C ALA A 134 -36.00 -9.61 6.45
N ALA A 135 -36.26 -8.99 5.28
CA ALA A 135 -37.62 -8.75 4.81
C ALA A 135 -38.36 -10.05 4.47
N LEU A 136 -37.70 -11.00 3.80
CA LEU A 136 -38.26 -12.34 3.54
C LEU A 136 -38.57 -13.08 4.83
N LYS A 137 -37.65 -13.03 5.81
CA LYS A 137 -37.88 -13.63 7.12
C LYS A 137 -39.06 -12.99 7.86
N ALA A 138 -39.24 -11.68 7.77
CA ALA A 138 -40.38 -11.00 8.39
C ALA A 138 -41.73 -11.35 7.74
N VAL A 139 -41.74 -11.73 6.47
CA VAL A 139 -42.92 -12.26 5.77
C VAL A 139 -43.20 -13.69 6.22
N ASP A 140 -42.16 -14.54 6.32
CA ASP A 140 -42.26 -15.94 6.75
C ASP A 140 -42.65 -16.07 8.23
N ASP A 141 -42.10 -15.22 9.10
CA ASP A 141 -42.47 -15.11 10.52
C ASP A 141 -43.86 -14.42 10.71
N GLY A 142 -44.44 -13.89 9.64
CA GLY A 142 -45.70 -13.14 9.62
C GLY A 142 -46.92 -13.91 9.11
N GLU A 143 -46.78 -15.19 8.72
CA GLU A 143 -47.91 -16.05 8.35
C GLU A 143 -48.33 -16.99 9.49
N VAL A 144 -49.24 -16.48 10.33
CA VAL A 144 -50.39 -17.23 10.92
C VAL A 144 -51.63 -16.35 10.84
#